data_AF-A0A6B1AVM0-F1
#
_entry.id   AF-A0A6B1AVM0-F1
#
_cell.length_a   1.000
_cell.length_b   1.000
_cell.length_c   1.000
_cell.angle_alpha   90.00
_cell.angle_beta   90.00
_cell.angle_gamma   90.00
#
_symmetry.space_group_name_H-M   'P 1'
#
loop_
_entity.id
_entity.type
_entity.pdbx_description
1 polymer ?
#
loop_
_entity_poly.entity_id
_entity_poly.type
_entity_poly.pdbx_seq_one_letter_code
_entity_poly.pdbx_strand_id
1 'polypeptide(L)'
;MAGDTNYVLIWIIYLTSGAVFFLVFWKFTALLGRLPAWILRTFMAALILTPVFPRSEEETAVPALMAVALDTIASGPEAAARGLAALATGMVVAILGALILLLGLTVARRRMNRQIQESPNHDADS
;
A
#
# COMPACT_ATOMS: atom_id res chain seq x y z
N MET A 1 -23.70 -21.29 5.76
CA MET A 1 -22.41 -21.57 5.11
C MET A 1 -22.32 -21.07 3.65
N ALA A 2 -23.39 -20.58 3.01
CA ALA A 2 -23.29 -19.97 1.67
C ALA A 2 -22.78 -18.51 1.67
N GLY A 3 -22.97 -17.78 2.77
CA GLY A 3 -22.47 -16.41 2.93
C GLY A 3 -20.93 -16.32 2.99
N ASP A 4 -20.30 -17.29 3.66
CA ASP A 4 -18.84 -17.31 3.85
C ASP A 4 -18.09 -17.60 2.54
N THR A 5 -18.63 -18.47 1.70
CA THR A 5 -18.03 -18.80 0.39
C THR A 5 -18.02 -17.59 -0.54
N ASN A 6 -19.11 -16.81 -0.57
CA ASN A 6 -19.18 -15.60 -1.40
C ASN A 6 -18.18 -14.54 -0.90
N TYR A 7 -18.02 -14.40 0.41
CA TYR A 7 -17.05 -13.48 1.00
C TYR A 7 -15.61 -13.81 0.58
N VAL A 8 -15.18 -15.07 0.75
CA VAL A 8 -13.85 -15.52 0.36
C VAL A 8 -13.64 -15.37 -1.14
N LEU A 9 -14.65 -15.69 -1.96
CA LEU A 9 -14.59 -15.57 -3.41
C LEU A 9 -14.40 -14.11 -3.86
N ILE A 10 -15.14 -13.18 -3.26
CA ILE A 10 -15.00 -11.74 -3.53
C ILE A 10 -13.58 -11.27 -3.23
N TRP A 11 -13.02 -11.65 -2.08
CA TRP A 11 -11.64 -11.29 -1.73
C TRP A 11 -10.61 -11.89 -2.68
N ILE A 12 -10.77 -13.16 -3.08
CA ILE A 12 -9.88 -13.80 -4.04
C ILE A 12 -9.93 -13.07 -5.38
N ILE A 13 -11.12 -12.78 -5.91
CA ILE A 13 -11.27 -12.06 -7.19
C ILE A 13 -10.66 -10.67 -7.09
N TYR A 14 -10.95 -9.94 -6.01
CA TYR A 14 -10.46 -8.60 -5.79
C TYR A 14 -8.94 -8.55 -5.65
N LEU A 15 -8.35 -9.42 -4.83
CA LEU A 15 -6.89 -9.49 -4.63
C LEU A 15 -6.18 -9.98 -5.90
N THR A 16 -6.74 -10.94 -6.62
CA THR A 16 -6.14 -11.42 -7.87
C THR A 16 -6.16 -10.33 -8.93
N SER A 17 -7.28 -9.64 -9.09
CA SER A 17 -7.41 -8.50 -10.02
C SER A 17 -6.49 -7.35 -9.63
N GLY A 18 -6.45 -7.01 -8.34
CA GLY A 18 -5.55 -6.02 -7.79
C GLY A 18 -4.08 -6.38 -8.00
N ALA A 19 -3.70 -7.64 -7.83
CA ALA A 19 -2.34 -8.13 -8.06
C ALA A 19 -1.95 -8.04 -9.55
N VAL A 20 -2.83 -8.40 -10.47
CA VAL A 20 -2.59 -8.25 -11.92
C VAL A 20 -2.39 -6.78 -12.28
N PHE A 21 -3.27 -5.90 -11.82
CA PHE A 21 -3.11 -4.44 -12.01
C PHE A 21 -1.82 -3.93 -11.39
N PHE A 22 -1.47 -4.38 -10.19
CA PHE A 22 -0.24 -4.00 -9.50
C PHE A 22 1.00 -4.46 -10.27
N LEU A 23 1.01 -5.66 -10.85
CA LEU A 23 2.13 -6.18 -11.65
C LEU A 23 2.29 -5.40 -12.96
N VAL A 24 1.20 -5.06 -13.64
CA VAL A 24 1.23 -4.19 -14.82
C VAL A 24 1.78 -2.82 -14.43
N PHE A 25 1.26 -2.24 -13.35
CA PHE A 25 1.72 -0.96 -12.81
C PHE A 25 3.19 -0.98 -12.38
N TRP A 26 3.66 -2.10 -11.84
CA TRP A 26 5.05 -2.32 -11.47
C TRP A 26 5.97 -2.24 -12.69
N LYS A 27 5.55 -2.83 -13.83
CA LYS A 27 6.30 -2.74 -15.10
C LYS A 27 6.34 -1.31 -15.64
N PHE A 28 5.23 -0.57 -15.56
CA PHE A 28 5.21 0.83 -15.99
C PHE A 28 6.05 1.74 -15.09
N THR A 29 6.01 1.54 -13.77
CA THR A 29 6.79 2.33 -12.81
C THR A 29 8.27 1.94 -12.74
N ALA A 30 8.67 0.79 -13.30
CA ALA A 30 10.07 0.42 -13.44
C ALA A 30 10.85 1.35 -14.38
N LEU A 31 10.15 2.09 -15.25
CA LEU A 31 10.73 3.12 -16.11
C LEU A 31 10.97 4.45 -15.38
N LEU A 32 10.45 4.61 -14.16
CA LEU A 32 10.63 5.79 -13.31
C LEU A 32 11.82 5.62 -12.36
N GLY A 33 12.41 6.75 -11.94
CA GLY A 33 13.46 6.76 -10.92
C GLY A 33 13.06 6.06 -9.61
N ARG A 34 14.03 5.58 -8.82
CA ARG A 34 13.80 4.76 -7.61
C ARG A 34 12.80 5.35 -6.62
N LEU A 35 12.86 6.66 -6.36
CA LEU A 35 12.03 7.32 -5.36
C LEU A 35 10.54 7.43 -5.78
N PRO A 36 10.18 8.00 -6.95
CA PRO A 36 8.79 8.09 -7.37
C PRO A 36 8.16 6.71 -7.61
N ALA A 37 8.93 5.72 -8.10
CA ALA A 37 8.43 4.36 -8.26
C ALA A 37 8.01 3.74 -6.91
N TRP A 38 8.79 3.96 -5.84
CA TRP A 38 8.45 3.46 -4.50
C TRP A 38 7.18 4.12 -3.94
N ILE A 39 7.07 5.45 -4.01
CA ILE A 39 5.88 6.17 -3.52
C ILE A 39 4.62 5.68 -4.22
N LEU A 40 4.67 5.53 -5.55
CA LEU A 40 3.53 5.15 -6.36
C LEU A 40 3.11 3.68 -6.13
N ARG A 41 4.07 2.81 -5.80
CA ARG A 41 3.80 1.42 -5.41
C ARG A 41 3.14 1.33 -4.03
N THR A 42 3.60 2.10 -3.05
CA THR A 42 2.96 2.13 -1.73
C THR A 42 1.54 2.69 -1.81
N PHE A 43 1.33 3.67 -2.68
CA PHE A 43 0.01 4.24 -2.95
C PHE A 43 -0.95 3.21 -3.55
N MET A 44 -0.52 2.49 -4.59
CA MET A 44 -1.30 1.40 -5.18
C MET A 44 -1.60 0.29 -4.18
N ALA A 45 -0.63 -0.09 -3.35
CA ALA A 45 -0.84 -1.09 -2.30
C ALA A 45 -1.88 -0.61 -1.28
N ALA A 46 -1.86 0.67 -0.89
CA ALA A 46 -2.85 1.25 0.01
C ALA A 46 -4.26 1.21 -0.60
N LEU A 47 -4.40 1.59 -1.87
CA LEU A 47 -5.71 1.54 -2.56
C LEU A 47 -6.30 0.12 -2.58
N ILE A 48 -5.46 -0.89 -2.81
CA ILE A 48 -5.91 -2.27 -2.88
C ILE A 48 -6.22 -2.81 -1.47
N LEU A 49 -5.30 -2.64 -0.52
CA LEU A 49 -5.33 -3.31 0.79
C LEU A 49 -6.03 -2.52 1.90
N THR A 50 -6.73 -1.42 1.62
CA THR A 50 -7.48 -0.69 2.66
C THR A 50 -8.85 -1.36 2.86
N PRO A 51 -9.10 -2.07 3.97
CA PRO A 51 -10.44 -2.52 4.32
C PRO A 51 -11.27 -1.37 4.90
N VAL A 52 -12.58 -1.38 4.66
CA VAL A 52 -13.56 -0.52 5.33
C VAL A 52 -14.78 -1.34 5.73
N PHE A 53 -15.38 -1.01 6.87
CA PHE A 53 -16.67 -1.56 7.26
C PHE A 53 -17.79 -0.74 6.60
N PRO A 54 -18.66 -1.32 5.75
CA PRO A 54 -19.60 -0.55 4.95
C PRO A 54 -20.73 0.08 5.76
N ARG A 55 -21.12 -0.49 6.92
CA ARG A 55 -22.12 0.06 7.86
C ARG A 55 -21.83 -0.43 9.28
N SER A 56 -22.30 0.29 10.31
CA SER A 56 -22.14 -0.09 11.73
C SER A 56 -22.81 -1.42 12.10
N GLU A 57 -23.75 -1.88 11.27
CA GLU A 57 -24.47 -3.15 11.43
C GLU A 57 -23.85 -4.30 10.63
N GLU A 58 -22.88 -4.01 9.76
CA GLU A 58 -22.20 -5.01 8.96
C GLU A 58 -20.89 -5.42 9.65
N GLU A 59 -20.83 -6.65 10.17
CA GLU A 59 -19.64 -7.21 10.85
C GLU A 59 -18.48 -7.54 9.90
N THR A 60 -18.70 -7.38 8.58
CA THR A 60 -17.77 -7.85 7.56
C THR A 60 -17.09 -6.68 6.86
N ALA A 61 -15.76 -6.67 6.90
CA ALA A 61 -14.96 -5.67 6.20
C ALA A 61 -14.92 -5.95 4.69
N VAL A 62 -15.06 -4.91 3.89
CA VAL A 62 -15.00 -4.96 2.43
C VAL A 62 -13.84 -4.08 1.97
N PRO A 63 -13.16 -4.37 0.85
CA PRO A 63 -12.14 -3.47 0.33
C PRO A 63 -12.73 -2.07 0.05
N ALA A 64 -12.08 -1.02 0.54
CA ALA A 64 -12.59 0.34 0.47
C ALA A 64 -12.78 0.83 -0.96
N LEU A 65 -11.88 0.45 -1.88
CA LEU A 65 -12.04 0.76 -3.29
C LEU A 65 -13.30 0.12 -3.88
N MET A 66 -13.60 -1.13 -3.48
CA MET A 66 -14.81 -1.81 -3.92
C MET A 66 -16.06 -1.19 -3.30
N ALA A 67 -16.02 -0.85 -2.01
CA ALA A 67 -17.12 -0.16 -1.33
C ALA A 67 -17.43 1.18 -2.00
N VAL A 68 -16.42 2.01 -2.29
CA VAL A 68 -16.58 3.28 -3.03
C VAL A 68 -17.20 3.05 -4.40
N ALA A 69 -16.68 2.09 -5.16
CA ALA A 69 -17.16 1.83 -6.51
C ALA A 69 -18.64 1.39 -6.49
N LEU A 70 -18.99 0.45 -5.62
CA LEU A 70 -20.35 -0.06 -5.49
C LEU A 70 -21.31 1.00 -4.96
N ASP A 71 -20.93 1.75 -3.91
CA ASP A 71 -21.78 2.82 -3.35
C ASP A 71 -22.04 3.92 -4.38
N THR A 72 -21.01 4.30 -5.16
CA THR A 72 -21.14 5.31 -6.22
C THR A 72 -22.12 4.84 -7.31
N ILE A 73 -22.00 3.59 -7.76
CA ILE A 73 -22.86 3.03 -8.81
C ILE A 73 -24.29 2.79 -8.31
N ALA A 74 -24.43 2.31 -7.08
CA ALA A 74 -25.73 1.89 -6.53
C ALA A 74 -26.55 3.05 -5.96
N SER A 75 -25.90 4.03 -5.32
CA SER A 75 -26.57 5.07 -4.52
C SER A 75 -26.08 6.50 -4.82
N GLY A 76 -25.15 6.67 -5.76
CA GLY A 76 -24.60 7.97 -6.13
C GLY A 76 -23.33 8.35 -5.35
N PRO A 77 -22.63 9.41 -5.78
CA PRO A 77 -21.33 9.80 -5.24
C PRO A 77 -21.37 10.22 -3.76
N GLU A 78 -22.51 10.71 -3.27
CA GLU A 78 -22.68 11.10 -1.87
C GLU A 78 -22.59 9.90 -0.92
N ALA A 79 -23.06 8.73 -1.37
CA ALA A 79 -23.02 7.49 -0.58
C ALA A 79 -21.59 6.95 -0.42
N ALA A 80 -20.68 7.27 -1.34
CA ALA A 80 -19.31 6.79 -1.35
C ALA A 80 -18.38 7.54 -0.37
N ALA A 81 -18.87 8.59 0.30
CA ALA A 81 -18.08 9.47 1.17
C ALA A 81 -17.30 8.69 2.25
N ARG A 82 -17.90 7.64 2.81
CA ARG A 82 -17.25 6.82 3.84
C ARG A 82 -16.12 5.95 3.29
N GLY A 83 -16.35 5.30 2.16
CA GLY A 83 -15.30 4.53 1.50
C GLY A 83 -14.14 5.44 1.05
N LEU A 84 -14.45 6.65 0.58
CA LEU A 84 -13.46 7.66 0.19
C LEU A 84 -12.63 8.13 1.40
N ALA A 85 -13.26 8.40 2.54
CA ALA A 85 -12.56 8.76 3.77
C ALA A 85 -11.62 7.64 4.26
N ALA A 86 -12.06 6.38 4.17
CA ALA A 86 -11.23 5.23 4.50
C ALA A 86 -10.02 5.11 3.56
N LEU A 87 -10.21 5.25 2.24
CA LEU A 87 -9.12 5.27 1.26
C LEU A 87 -8.11 6.39 1.54
N ALA A 88 -8.60 7.61 1.82
CA ALA A 88 -7.74 8.74 2.13
C ALA A 88 -6.89 8.47 3.38
N THR A 89 -7.48 7.87 4.41
CA THR A 89 -6.78 7.52 5.65
C THR A 89 -5.75 6.41 5.40
N GLY A 90 -6.12 5.36 4.68
CA GLY A 90 -5.21 4.28 4.27
C GLY A 90 -4.02 4.81 3.48
N MET A 91 -4.26 5.75 2.56
CA MET A 91 -3.21 6.43 1.80
C MET A 91 -2.26 7.23 2.70
N VAL A 92 -2.78 8.00 3.65
CA VAL A 92 -1.96 8.76 4.61
C VAL A 92 -1.09 7.80 5.43
N VAL A 93 -1.67 6.73 5.98
CA VAL A 93 -0.94 5.72 6.77
C VAL A 93 0.16 5.06 5.94
N ALA A 94 -0.14 4.71 4.68
CA ALA A 94 0.84 4.11 3.78
C ALA A 94 1.99 5.06 3.44
N ILE A 95 1.70 6.35 3.20
CA ILE A 95 2.73 7.37 2.95
C ILE A 95 3.60 7.54 4.20
N LEU A 96 3.00 7.67 5.39
CA LEU A 96 3.74 7.80 6.64
C LEU A 96 4.62 6.56 6.88
N GLY A 97 4.09 5.36 6.69
CA GLY A 97 4.84 4.11 6.80
C GLY A 97 6.03 4.05 5.83
N ALA A 98 5.82 4.45 4.56
CA ALA A 98 6.89 4.50 3.57
C ALA A 98 7.98 5.52 3.96
N LEU A 99 7.60 6.69 4.46
CA LEU A 99 8.55 7.72 4.91
C LEU A 99 9.38 7.23 6.11
N ILE A 100 8.74 6.60 7.09
CA ILE A 100 9.43 6.02 8.25
C ILE A 100 10.41 4.94 7.80
N LEU A 101 10.00 4.04 6.90
CA LEU A 101 10.86 2.99 6.38
C LEU A 101 12.06 3.56 5.60
N LEU A 102 11.82 4.55 4.74
CA LEU A 102 12.90 5.23 4.00
C LEU A 102 13.87 5.95 4.95
N LEU A 103 13.36 6.61 5.98
CA LEU A 103 14.20 7.27 6.98
C LEU A 103 15.03 6.24 7.78
N GLY A 104 14.40 5.16 8.22
CA GLY A 104 15.09 4.06 8.92
C GLY A 104 16.19 3.43 8.07
N LEU A 105 15.91 3.11 6.81
CA LEU A 105 16.87 2.54 5.87
C LEU A 105 18.02 3.52 5.54
N THR A 106 17.74 4.82 5.40
CA THR A 106 18.79 5.82 5.14
C THR A 106 19.68 6.04 6.35
N VAL A 107 19.13 6.05 7.57
CA VAL A 107 19.92 6.13 8.81
C VAL A 107 20.77 4.87 9.01
N ALA A 108 20.20 3.68 8.81
CA ALA A 108 20.92 2.42 8.92
C ALA A 108 22.09 2.33 7.92
N ARG A 109 21.87 2.75 6.67
CA ARG A 109 22.93 2.81 5.65
C ARG A 109 24.04 3.80 6.00
N ARG A 110 23.71 4.97 6.57
CA ARG A 110 24.71 5.95 7.02
C ARG A 110 25.58 5.41 8.15
N ARG A 111 25.03 4.63 9.08
CA ARG A 111 25.79 3.97 10.15
C ARG A 111 26.80 2.98 9.60
N MET A 112 26.39 2.14 8.66
CA MET A 112 27.26 1.14 8.04
C MET A 112 28.38 1.77 7.20
N ASN A 113 28.09 2.87 6.50
CA ASN A 113 29.11 3.58 5.70
C ASN A 113 30.17 4.29 6.55
N ARG A 114 29.84 4.70 7.79
CA ARG A 114 30.82 5.25 8.74
C ARG A 114 31.80 4.19 9.24
N GLN A 115 31.33 2.97 9.53
CA GLN A 115 32.19 1.88 10.01
C GLN A 115 33.24 1.43 8.96
N ILE A 116 32.91 1.51 7.67
CA ILE A 116 33.85 1.20 6.59
C ILE A 116 34.94 2.28 6.47
N GLN A 117 34.63 3.55 6.78
CA GLN A 117 35.61 4.65 6.78
C GLN A 117 36.49 4.69 8.04
N GLU A 118 36.00 4.20 9.18
CA GLU A 118 36.74 4.13 10.44
C GLU A 118 37.57 2.84 10.60
N SER A 119 37.50 1.89 9.66
CA SER A 119 38.45 0.77 9.63
C SER A 119 39.84 1.37 9.38
N PRO A 120 40.76 1.35 10.37
CA PRO A 120 42.05 1.99 10.24
C PRO A 120 42.79 1.35 9.07
N ASN A 121 43.38 2.18 8.23
CA ASN A 121 44.35 1.79 7.21
C ASN A 121 45.54 1.12 7.92
N HIS A 122 45.44 -0.18 8.21
CA HIS A 122 46.45 -0.96 8.93
C HIS A 122 47.48 -1.60 7.99
N ASP A 123 47.43 -1.27 6.69
CA ASP A 123 48.25 -1.93 5.66
C ASP A 123 49.27 -0.97 5.00
N ALA A 124 49.51 0.21 5.57
CA ALA A 124 50.40 1.22 4.97
C ALA A 124 51.80 1.30 5.60
N ASP A 125 52.18 0.42 6.53
CA ASP A 125 53.46 0.54 7.25
C ASP A 125 54.15 -0.81 7.55
N SER A 126 54.10 -1.76 6.60
CA SER A 126 54.85 -3.03 6.66
C SER A 126 55.63 -3.30 5.38
#